data_AF-A0A927B665-F1
#
_entry.id   AF-A0A927B665-F1
#
_cell.length_a   1.000
_cell.length_b   1.000
_cell.length_c   1.000
_cell.angle_alpha   90.00
_cell.angle_beta   90.00
_cell.angle_gamma   90.00
#
_symmetry.space_group_name_H-M   'P 1'
#
loop_
_entity.id
_entity.type
_entity.pdbx_description
1 polymer ?
#
loop_
_entity_poly.entity_id
_entity_poly.type
_entity_poly.pdbx_seq_one_letter_code
_entity_poly.pdbx_strand_id
1 'polypeptide(L)'
;MLFSFLISGRDTHLKFLADNRIFTTDFVFEELQLHQEVISQRTKLLPDKFQQFVLTVFERVTVVPNLLTSTQSYYQAFMLCRDIDPKDTDYVALSIQLDIPLLTRDKPLADGLRTKSFKNIITLEELFRQLDEPDSTNQPNEHYPSPRTSPSTD
;
A
#
# COMPACT_ATOMS: atom_id res chain seq x y z
N MET A 1 -0.81 -6.58 4.72
CA MET A 1 -1.01 -6.49 3.25
C MET A 1 -0.16 -7.52 2.48
N LEU A 2 1.14 -7.62 2.74
CA LEU A 2 2.07 -8.49 1.98
C LEU A 2 1.68 -9.98 1.96
N PHE A 3 1.21 -10.53 3.07
CA PHE A 3 0.66 -11.89 3.15
C PHE A 3 -0.32 -12.21 2.00
N SER A 4 -1.21 -11.25 1.72
CA SER A 4 -2.19 -11.39 0.65
C SER A 4 -1.60 -11.31 -0.76
N PHE A 5 -0.54 -10.54 -0.94
CA PHE A 5 0.16 -10.49 -2.21
C PHE A 5 0.78 -11.85 -2.50
N LEU A 6 1.46 -12.43 -1.51
CA LEU A 6 2.08 -13.75 -1.61
C LEU A 6 1.08 -14.87 -1.92
N ILE A 7 -0.09 -14.88 -1.27
CA ILE A 7 -1.14 -15.87 -1.58
C ILE A 7 -1.67 -15.70 -3.01
N SER A 8 -1.89 -14.46 -3.45
CA SER A 8 -2.55 -14.25 -4.74
C SER A 8 -1.62 -14.42 -5.94
N GLY A 9 -0.32 -14.12 -5.77
CA GLY A 9 0.70 -14.25 -6.80
C GLY A 9 0.44 -13.45 -8.07
N ARG A 10 -0.28 -12.32 -7.98
CA ARG A 10 -0.71 -11.53 -9.15
C ARG A 10 0.34 -10.51 -9.57
N ASP A 11 0.62 -10.41 -10.87
CA ASP A 11 1.55 -9.42 -11.42
C ASP A 11 1.12 -7.97 -11.17
N THR A 12 -0.20 -7.71 -11.02
CA THR A 12 -0.70 -6.38 -10.66
C THR A 12 -0.17 -5.91 -9.30
N HIS A 13 0.14 -6.83 -8.39
CA HIS A 13 0.79 -6.49 -7.11
C HIS A 13 2.25 -6.11 -7.31
N LEU A 14 2.98 -6.80 -8.19
CA LEU A 14 4.35 -6.43 -8.52
C LEU A 14 4.43 -5.07 -9.20
N LYS A 15 3.49 -4.78 -10.11
CA LYS A 15 3.37 -3.45 -10.72
C LYS A 15 3.11 -2.37 -9.66
N PHE A 16 2.16 -2.61 -8.76
CA PHE A 16 1.90 -1.70 -7.65
C PHE A 16 3.15 -1.44 -6.80
N LEU A 17 3.90 -2.49 -6.42
CA LEU A 17 5.16 -2.36 -5.68
C LEU A 17 6.27 -1.67 -6.50
N ALA A 18 6.21 -1.74 -7.83
CA ALA A 18 7.16 -1.06 -8.70
C ALA A 18 6.90 0.45 -8.79
N ASP A 19 5.63 0.83 -8.81
CA ASP A 19 5.19 2.21 -8.97
C ASP A 19 5.19 2.98 -7.63
N ASN A 20 5.38 2.29 -6.50
CA ASN A 20 5.27 2.87 -5.16
C ASN A 20 6.45 2.50 -4.25
N ARG A 21 6.86 3.43 -3.39
CA ARG A 21 7.83 3.16 -2.32
C ARG A 21 7.10 2.53 -1.14
N ILE A 22 7.28 1.23 -0.93
CA ILE A 22 6.61 0.50 0.14
C ILE A 22 7.57 0.25 1.30
N PHE A 23 7.11 0.59 2.50
CA PHE A 23 7.80 0.35 3.75
C PHE A 23 7.02 -0.65 4.60
N THR A 24 7.75 -1.50 5.32
CA THR A 24 7.19 -2.42 6.31
C THR A 24 8.11 -2.51 7.51
N THR A 25 7.59 -2.95 8.64
CA THR A 25 8.37 -3.33 9.83
C THR A 25 9.06 -4.69 9.60
N ASP A 26 10.18 -4.93 10.26
CA ASP A 26 10.82 -6.26 10.34
C ASP A 26 9.95 -7.32 11.05
N PHE A 27 8.92 -6.90 11.79
CA PHE A 27 7.85 -7.79 12.30
C PHE A 27 7.15 -8.59 11.18
N VAL A 28 7.19 -8.11 9.93
CA VAL A 28 6.70 -8.87 8.77
C VAL A 28 7.30 -10.27 8.69
N PHE A 29 8.56 -10.46 9.11
CA PHE A 29 9.20 -11.76 9.06
C PHE A 29 8.62 -12.75 10.07
N GLU A 30 8.21 -12.26 11.24
CA GLU A 30 7.50 -13.08 12.23
C GLU A 30 6.14 -13.51 11.71
N GLU A 31 5.39 -12.60 11.09
CA GLU A 31 4.11 -12.94 10.45
C GLU A 31 4.25 -13.94 9.31
N LEU A 32 5.27 -13.78 8.46
CA LEU A 32 5.55 -14.72 7.38
C LEU A 32 5.90 -16.10 7.92
N GLN A 33 6.70 -16.18 8.98
CA GLN A 33 7.05 -17.44 9.62
C GLN A 33 5.82 -18.12 10.23
N LEU A 34 4.98 -17.35 10.94
CA LEU A 34 3.75 -17.85 11.54
C LEU A 34 2.78 -18.39 10.49
N HIS A 35 2.71 -17.74 9.33
CA HIS A 35 1.76 -18.08 8.29
C HIS A 35 2.34 -18.86 7.11
N GLN A 36 3.60 -19.31 7.18
CA GLN A 36 4.31 -19.95 6.06
C GLN A 36 3.54 -21.14 5.46
N GLU A 37 2.92 -21.97 6.31
CA GLU A 37 2.15 -23.13 5.87
C GLU A 37 0.90 -22.70 5.10
N VAL A 38 0.20 -21.68 5.60
CA VAL A 38 -0.99 -21.14 4.96
C VAL A 38 -0.64 -20.51 3.61
N ILE A 39 0.48 -19.80 3.52
CA ILE A 39 0.96 -19.22 2.25
C ILE A 39 1.26 -20.33 1.25
N SER A 40 2.02 -21.34 1.67
CA SER A 40 2.42 -22.48 0.83
C SER A 40 1.22 -23.28 0.32
N GLN A 41 0.20 -23.48 1.16
CA GLN A 41 -1.00 -24.23 0.79
C GLN A 41 -1.98 -23.43 -0.08
N ARG A 42 -2.04 -22.10 0.08
CA ARG A 42 -3.04 -21.25 -0.58
C ARG A 42 -2.51 -20.46 -1.76
N THR A 43 -1.20 -20.43 -1.97
CA THR A 43 -0.62 -19.77 -3.14
C THR A 43 -1.14 -20.42 -4.42
N LYS A 44 -1.40 -19.58 -5.43
CA LYS A 44 -1.84 -20.02 -6.76
C LYS A 44 -0.68 -20.31 -7.71
N LEU A 45 0.55 -20.09 -7.25
CA LEU A 45 1.76 -20.24 -8.05
C LEU A 45 2.40 -21.61 -7.82
N LEU A 46 3.02 -22.15 -8.87
CA LEU A 46 3.91 -23.30 -8.76
C LEU A 46 5.15 -22.93 -7.91
N PRO A 47 5.81 -23.90 -7.23
CA PRO A 47 6.90 -23.62 -6.30
C PRO A 47 7.99 -22.68 -6.83
N ASP A 48 8.55 -22.94 -8.01
CA ASP A 48 9.61 -22.11 -8.60
C ASP A 48 9.14 -20.68 -8.92
N LYS A 49 7.88 -20.55 -9.38
CA LYS A 49 7.27 -19.24 -9.66
C LYS A 49 6.97 -18.49 -8.38
N PHE A 50 6.55 -19.21 -7.34
CA PHE A 50 6.29 -18.63 -6.03
C PHE A 50 7.58 -18.10 -5.40
N GLN A 51 8.68 -18.85 -5.47
CA GLN A 51 9.99 -18.40 -4.98
C GLN A 51 10.44 -17.11 -5.70
N GLN A 52 10.36 -17.08 -7.04
CA GLN A 52 10.69 -15.88 -7.80
C GLN A 52 9.79 -14.69 -7.45
N PHE A 53 8.49 -14.94 -7.24
CA PHE A 53 7.53 -13.92 -6.82
C PHE A 53 7.89 -13.33 -5.46
N VAL A 54 8.19 -14.17 -4.46
CA VAL A 54 8.62 -13.73 -3.12
C VAL A 54 9.87 -12.87 -3.21
N LEU A 55 10.90 -13.31 -3.95
CA LEU A 55 12.13 -12.52 -4.14
C LEU A 55 11.82 -11.15 -4.72
N THR A 56 11.01 -11.11 -5.78
CA THR A 56 10.63 -9.86 -6.45
C THR A 56 9.84 -8.93 -5.52
N VAL A 57 8.95 -9.47 -4.67
CA VAL A 57 8.22 -8.68 -3.67
C VAL A 57 9.19 -8.03 -2.68
N PHE A 58 10.11 -8.80 -2.11
CA PHE A 58 11.03 -8.27 -1.10
C PHE A 58 12.15 -7.39 -1.68
N GLU A 59 12.48 -7.50 -2.97
CA GLU A 59 13.32 -6.52 -3.66
C GLU A 59 12.67 -5.13 -3.77
N ARG A 60 11.33 -5.05 -3.71
CA ARG A 60 10.57 -3.80 -3.86
C ARG A 60 10.05 -3.22 -2.55
N VAL A 61 10.21 -3.94 -1.44
CA VAL A 61 9.75 -3.52 -0.11
C VAL A 61 10.97 -3.14 0.74
N THR A 62 10.96 -1.94 1.29
CA THR A 62 11.95 -1.53 2.28
C THR A 62 11.50 -2.00 3.67
N VAL A 63 12.26 -2.91 4.26
CA VAL A 63 12.04 -3.36 5.64
C VAL A 63 12.78 -2.42 6.59
N VAL A 64 12.05 -1.80 7.50
CA VAL A 64 12.59 -0.89 8.53
C VAL A 64 12.67 -1.66 9.84
N PRO A 65 13.87 -1.82 10.42
CA PRO A 65 14.01 -2.44 11.72
C PRO A 65 13.23 -1.69 12.79
N ASN A 66 12.50 -2.42 13.63
CA ASN A 66 11.74 -1.85 14.75
C ASN A 66 12.60 -1.01 15.70
N LEU A 67 13.89 -1.32 15.82
CA LEU A 67 14.87 -0.55 16.59
C LEU A 67 15.01 0.92 16.13
N LEU A 68 14.67 1.22 14.87
CA LEU A 68 14.72 2.58 14.31
C LEU A 68 13.42 3.36 14.54
N THR A 69 12.35 2.71 14.98
CA THR A 69 11.06 3.33 15.27
C THR A 69 11.06 3.87 16.69
N SER A 70 10.70 5.15 16.86
CA SER A 70 10.79 5.80 18.17
C SER A 70 9.78 5.23 19.17
N THR A 71 10.14 5.24 20.46
CA THR A 71 9.22 4.86 21.55
C THR A 71 7.95 5.72 21.55
N GLN A 72 8.04 6.98 21.13
CA GLN A 72 6.88 7.87 21.02
C GLN A 72 5.90 7.38 19.95
N SER A 73 6.40 7.01 18.76
CA SER A 73 5.58 6.44 17.69
C SER A 73 4.91 5.14 18.14
N TYR A 74 5.65 4.27 18.84
CA TYR A 74 5.12 3.05 19.42
C TYR A 74 4.03 3.30 20.46
N TYR A 75 4.25 4.24 21.37
CA TYR A 75 3.26 4.59 22.38
C TYR A 75 1.96 5.09 21.74
N GLN A 76 2.06 5.99 20.76
CA GLN A 76 0.90 6.49 20.02
C GLN A 76 0.18 5.37 19.28
N ALA A 77 0.92 4.51 18.57
CA ALA A 77 0.36 3.37 17.86
C ALA A 77 -0.34 2.39 18.80
N PHE A 78 0.28 2.05 19.93
CA PHE A 78 -0.32 1.16 20.92
C PHE A 78 -1.63 1.73 21.47
N MET A 79 -1.68 3.03 21.79
CA MET A 79 -2.90 3.68 22.27
C MET A 79 -4.03 3.65 21.23
N LEU A 80 -3.69 3.72 19.95
CA LEU A 80 -4.64 3.55 18.85
C LEU A 80 -5.10 2.08 18.73
N CYS A 81 -4.17 1.12 18.75
CA CYS A 81 -4.42 -0.28 18.45
C CYS A 81 -4.98 -1.11 19.61
N ARG A 82 -4.72 -0.75 20.88
CA ARG A 82 -4.97 -1.63 22.04
C ARG A 82 -6.42 -2.15 22.19
N ASP A 83 -7.40 -1.38 21.69
CA ASP A 83 -8.83 -1.72 21.76
C ASP A 83 -9.38 -2.25 20.40
N ILE A 84 -8.50 -2.43 19.42
CA ILE A 84 -8.83 -2.86 18.05
C ILE A 84 -8.11 -4.18 17.75
N ASP A 85 -6.82 -4.12 17.47
CA ASP A 85 -5.89 -5.26 17.40
C ASP A 85 -4.49 -4.80 17.81
N PRO A 86 -4.02 -5.16 19.02
CA PRO A 86 -2.68 -4.83 19.49
C PRO A 86 -1.55 -5.31 18.58
N LYS A 87 -1.76 -6.34 17.75
CA LYS A 87 -0.72 -6.89 16.85
C LYS A 87 -0.38 -5.95 15.69
N ASP A 88 -1.26 -5.02 15.35
CA ASP A 88 -1.02 -4.03 14.30
C ASP A 88 -0.16 -2.84 14.76
N THR A 89 0.27 -2.84 16.02
CA THR A 89 1.01 -1.72 16.63
C THR A 89 2.28 -1.38 15.84
N ASP A 90 3.07 -2.37 15.41
CA ASP A 90 4.31 -2.11 14.66
C ASP A 90 4.06 -1.41 13.31
N TYR A 91 3.01 -1.82 12.60
CA TYR A 91 2.62 -1.21 11.33
C TYR A 91 2.14 0.22 11.49
N VAL A 92 1.31 0.48 12.51
CA VAL A 92 0.81 1.82 12.81
C VAL A 92 1.95 2.72 13.31
N ALA A 93 2.87 2.18 14.13
CA ALA A 93 4.02 2.92 14.63
C ALA A 93 4.95 3.37 13.50
N LEU A 94 5.20 2.49 12.52
CA LEU A 94 6.01 2.84 11.36
C LEU A 94 5.33 3.90 10.48
N SER A 95 4.02 3.79 10.27
CA SER A 95 3.23 4.79 9.52
C SER A 95 3.31 6.16 10.20
N ILE A 96 3.18 6.23 11.52
CA ILE A 96 3.36 7.46 12.32
C ILE A 96 4.80 7.98 12.20
N GLN A 97 5.79 7.10 12.35
CA GLN A 97 7.21 7.46 12.34
C GLN A 97 7.67 8.11 11.03
N LEU A 98 7.13 7.64 9.91
CA LEU A 98 7.49 8.10 8.57
C LEU A 98 6.50 9.14 8.02
N ASP A 99 5.40 9.41 8.72
CA ASP A 99 4.28 10.24 8.26
C ASP A 99 3.76 9.83 6.86
N ILE A 100 3.57 8.51 6.68
CA ILE A 100 3.05 7.94 5.43
C ILE A 100 1.75 7.15 5.67
N PRO A 101 0.87 7.03 4.67
CA PRO A 101 -0.37 6.28 4.83
C PRO A 101 -0.15 4.83 5.22
N LEU A 102 -0.87 4.36 6.25
CA LEU A 102 -0.98 2.94 6.52
C LEU A 102 -1.82 2.28 5.41
N LEU A 103 -1.22 1.37 4.66
CA LEU A 103 -1.92 0.56 3.65
C LEU A 103 -2.31 -0.79 4.24
N THR A 104 -3.61 -1.03 4.45
CA THR A 104 -4.11 -2.28 5.02
C THR A 104 -5.17 -2.98 4.15
N ARG A 105 -5.35 -4.28 4.37
CA ARG A 105 -6.52 -5.03 3.87
C ARG A 105 -7.58 -5.24 4.95
N ASP A 106 -7.24 -4.96 6.19
CA ASP A 106 -8.10 -5.15 7.34
C ASP A 106 -9.04 -3.93 7.48
N LYS A 107 -10.31 -4.11 7.09
CA LYS A 107 -11.34 -3.08 7.21
C LYS A 107 -11.68 -2.77 8.69
N PRO A 108 -11.90 -3.77 9.57
CA PRO A 108 -12.05 -3.52 11.00
C PRO A 108 -10.94 -2.66 11.62
N LEU A 109 -9.68 -2.93 11.30
CA LEU A 109 -8.55 -2.10 11.73
C LEU A 109 -8.69 -0.68 11.19
N ALA A 110 -8.95 -0.53 9.89
CA ALA A 110 -9.03 0.77 9.25
C ALA A 110 -10.15 1.65 9.84
N ASP A 111 -11.33 1.08 10.00
CA ASP A 111 -12.49 1.77 10.56
C ASP A 111 -12.27 2.11 12.03
N GLY A 112 -11.71 1.18 12.81
CA GLY A 112 -11.34 1.40 14.20
C GLY A 112 -10.35 2.57 14.36
N LEU A 113 -9.30 2.60 13.55
CA LEU A 113 -8.30 3.67 13.58
C LEU A 113 -8.91 5.02 13.17
N ARG A 114 -9.78 5.04 12.15
CA ARG A 114 -10.49 6.25 11.73
C ARG A 114 -11.38 6.81 12.83
N THR A 115 -12.08 5.95 13.58
CA THR A 115 -12.90 6.38 14.73
C THR A 115 -12.06 7.04 15.83
N LYS A 116 -10.80 6.63 15.96
CA LYS A 116 -9.80 7.23 16.86
C LYS A 116 -9.04 8.42 16.24
N SER A 117 -9.59 9.03 15.18
CA SER A 117 -9.03 10.19 14.47
C SER A 117 -7.70 9.95 13.74
N PHE A 118 -7.27 8.69 13.58
CA PHE A 118 -6.13 8.36 12.72
C PHE A 118 -6.58 8.33 11.25
N LYS A 119 -6.29 9.41 10.52
CA LYS A 119 -6.75 9.61 9.13
C LYS A 119 -5.76 9.15 8.07
N ASN A 120 -4.48 8.98 8.43
CA ASN A 120 -3.42 8.61 7.49
C ASN A 120 -3.45 7.10 7.19
N ILE A 121 -4.57 6.64 6.62
CA ILE A 121 -4.87 5.22 6.41
C ILE A 121 -5.73 5.01 5.17
N ILE A 122 -5.30 4.07 4.34
CA ILE A 122 -5.94 3.67 3.11
C ILE A 122 -6.09 2.16 3.06
N THR A 123 -7.28 1.68 2.72
CA THR A 123 -7.47 0.26 2.46
C THR A 123 -7.05 -0.07 1.03
N LEU A 124 -6.61 -1.30 0.80
CA LEU A 124 -6.22 -1.77 -0.53
C LEU A 124 -7.39 -1.68 -1.53
N GLU A 125 -8.63 -1.82 -1.06
CA GLU A 125 -9.82 -1.63 -1.91
C GLU A 125 -9.99 -0.17 -2.34
N GLU A 126 -9.86 0.78 -1.41
CA GLU A 126 -9.91 2.21 -1.72
C GLU A 126 -8.80 2.60 -2.69
N LEU A 127 -7.59 2.08 -2.48
CA LEU A 127 -6.45 2.35 -3.34
C LEU A 127 -6.67 1.86 -4.78
N PHE A 128 -7.12 0.62 -4.97
CA PHE A 128 -7.38 0.13 -6.32
C PHE A 128 -8.53 0.86 -7.00
N ARG A 129 -9.56 1.27 -6.25
CA ARG A 129 -10.63 2.10 -6.79
C ARG A 129 -10.11 3.44 -7.33
N GLN A 130 -9.20 4.09 -6.59
CA GLN A 130 -8.59 5.35 -7.01
C GLN A 130 -7.70 5.20 -8.25
N LEU A 131 -7.06 4.05 -8.43
CA LEU A 131 -6.21 3.76 -9.60
C LEU A 131 -7.03 3.44 -10.86
N ASP A 132 -8.27 2.95 -10.69
CA ASP A 132 -9.19 2.64 -11.78
C ASP A 132 -10.02 3.86 -12.24
N GLU A 133 -10.06 4.95 -11.46
CA GLU A 133 -10.72 6.20 -11.84
C GLU A 133 -9.85 7.00 -12.83
N PRO A 134 -10.35 7.32 -14.04
CA PRO A 134 -9.62 8.18 -14.96
C PRO A 134 -9.45 9.58 -14.35
N ASP A 135 -8.21 10.05 -14.33
CA ASP A 135 -7.79 11.36 -13.82
C ASP A 135 -8.70 12.48 -14.38
N SER A 136 -9.59 13.01 -13.56
CA SER A 136 -10.55 14.05 -13.94
C SER A 136 -9.90 15.44 -14.08
N THR A 137 -8.58 15.53 -13.93
CA THR A 137 -7.82 16.79 -13.89
C THR A 137 -7.17 17.18 -15.21
N ASN A 138 -7.38 16.44 -16.31
CA ASN A 138 -6.80 16.76 -17.62
C ASN A 138 -7.88 17.04 -18.68
N GLN A 139 -8.56 18.18 -18.56
CA GLN A 139 -9.21 18.79 -19.72
C GLN A 139 -8.17 19.65 -20.45
N PRO A 140 -7.82 19.34 -21.72
CA PRO A 140 -7.01 20.24 -22.51
C PRO A 140 -7.82 21.52 -22.78
N ASN A 141 -7.28 22.67 -22.40
CA ASN A 141 -7.75 23.98 -22.86
C ASN A 141 -7.54 24.06 -24.39
N GLU A 142 -8.52 23.63 -25.17
CA GLU A 142 -8.57 23.94 -26.60
C GLU A 142 -8.96 25.41 -26.79
N HIS A 143 -7.98 26.30 -26.68
CA HIS A 143 -8.07 27.63 -27.27
C HIS A 143 -7.40 27.60 -28.65
N TYR A 144 -8.11 27.07 -29.64
CA TYR A 144 -7.72 27.26 -31.04
C TYR A 144 -8.02 28.71 -31.45
N PRO A 145 -7.03 29.49 -31.93
CA PRO A 145 -7.32 30.79 -32.53
C PRO A 145 -8.03 30.56 -33.88
N SER A 146 -9.07 31.35 -34.15
CA SER A 146 -9.82 31.29 -35.42
C SER A 146 -8.89 31.54 -36.62
N PRO A 147 -9.14 30.90 -37.78
CA PRO A 147 -8.31 31.10 -38.96
C PRO A 147 -8.44 32.54 -39.47
N ARG A 148 -7.30 33.19 -39.74
CA ARG A 148 -7.28 34.47 -40.47
C ARG A 148 -7.82 34.24 -41.88
N THR A 149 -8.83 35.02 -42.26
CA THR A 149 -9.27 35.13 -43.64
C THR A 149 -8.15 35.75 -44.49
N SER A 150 -7.70 35.02 -45.51
CA SER A 150 -6.82 35.52 -46.56
C SER A 150 -7.60 36.46 -47.50
N PRO A 151 -6.96 37.51 -48.04
CA PRO A 151 -7.65 38.53 -48.82
C PRO A 151 -8.02 38.02 -50.22
N SER A 152 -9.21 38.39 -50.67
CA SER A 152 -9.69 38.19 -52.04
C SER A 152 -8.90 39.06 -53.02
N THR A 153 -8.28 38.43 -54.01
CA THR A 153 -7.91 39.08 -55.27
C THR A 153 -9.16 39.21 -56.13
N ASP A 154 -9.58 40.44 -56.41
CA ASP A 154 -10.03 40.97 -57.72
C ASP A 154 -10.20 42.49 -57.62
#